data_AF-A0A199UNQ6-F1
#
_entry.id   AF-A0A199UNQ6-F1
#
_cell.length_a   1.000
_cell.length_b   1.000
_cell.length_c   1.000
_cell.angle_alpha   90.00
_cell.angle_beta   90.00
_cell.angle_gamma   90.00
#
_symmetry.space_group_name_H-M   'P 1'
#
loop_
_entity.id
_entity.type
_entity.pdbx_description
1 polymer ?
#
loop_
_entity_poly.entity_id
_entity_poly.type
_entity_poly.pdbx_seq_one_letter_code
_entity_poly.pdbx_strand_id
1 'polypeptide(L)'
;MASMRRARKPGFKELEPPPIPAHFRCPISLDLMRDPVTAPSGITYDRRSIEAWLDMGNATCPVTNRDIGSEPELIPNHSLRSRERAAEADGLVEGLFSLIKRPISAQATKAALVAAFRLVAYDKRTAARFAELGLVPLLLEALVDADRSFCERALAVLDAVLSSPRAKAESRDHALTVPVLLKKMFRVSDMATELVVSALYKLFKALMAKYKKEK
;
A
#
# COMPACT_ATOMS: atom_id res chain seq x y z
N MET A 1 10.79 20.53 -35.85
CA MET A 1 11.47 20.41 -34.53
C MET A 1 10.68 19.45 -33.65
N ALA A 2 11.10 18.19 -33.59
CA ALA A 2 10.43 17.15 -32.83
C ALA A 2 10.60 17.39 -31.32
N SER A 3 9.46 17.49 -30.62
CA SER A 3 9.38 17.58 -29.17
C SER A 3 9.97 16.31 -28.54
N MET A 4 11.19 16.42 -28.00
CA MET A 4 11.81 15.39 -27.17
C MET A 4 10.93 15.19 -25.93
N ARG A 5 10.08 14.15 -25.96
CA ARG A 5 9.48 13.58 -24.76
C ARG A 5 10.64 13.16 -23.85
N ARG A 6 10.83 13.85 -22.73
CA ARG A 6 11.78 13.44 -21.69
C ARG A 6 11.43 12.01 -21.29
N ALA A 7 12.31 11.06 -21.63
CA ALA A 7 12.20 9.71 -21.15
C ALA A 7 12.18 9.75 -19.60
N ARG A 8 11.10 9.24 -18.99
CA ARG A 8 11.04 9.03 -17.54
C ARG A 8 12.23 8.16 -17.15
N LYS A 9 13.07 8.65 -16.24
CA LYS A 9 14.27 7.94 -15.75
C LYS A 9 13.89 6.55 -15.19
N PRO A 10 14.77 5.55 -15.34
CA PRO A 10 14.49 4.14 -15.03
C PRO A 10 14.21 3.81 -13.55
N GLY A 11 14.39 4.75 -12.61
CA GLY A 11 14.20 4.50 -11.17
C GLY A 11 12.74 4.29 -10.74
N PHE A 12 11.76 4.68 -11.54
CA PHE A 12 10.35 4.74 -11.12
C PHE A 12 9.51 3.50 -11.46
N LYS A 13 9.87 2.71 -12.48
CA LYS A 13 9.15 1.45 -12.78
C LYS A 13 9.17 0.46 -11.62
N GLU A 14 10.15 0.57 -10.73
CA GLU A 14 10.36 -0.37 -9.62
C GLU A 14 9.38 -0.16 -8.46
N LEU A 15 8.75 1.01 -8.36
CA LEU A 15 7.79 1.40 -7.31
C LEU A 15 6.32 1.37 -7.77
N GLU A 16 6.03 0.93 -8.99
CA GLU A 16 4.64 0.62 -9.35
C GLU A 16 4.23 -0.70 -8.66
N PRO A 17 3.08 -0.76 -7.96
CA PRO A 17 2.63 -2.00 -7.37
C PRO A 17 2.40 -3.02 -8.49
N PRO A 18 2.89 -4.27 -8.35
CA PRO A 18 2.67 -5.26 -9.38
C PRO A 18 1.16 -5.49 -9.53
N PRO A 19 0.66 -5.66 -10.77
CA PRO A 19 -0.72 -6.02 -10.97
C PRO A 19 -1.00 -7.31 -10.21
N ILE A 20 -2.05 -7.31 -9.38
CA ILE A 20 -2.54 -8.53 -8.73
C ILE A 20 -2.70 -9.59 -9.84
N PRO A 21 -2.14 -10.81 -9.71
CA PRO A 21 -2.34 -11.83 -10.72
C PRO A 21 -3.83 -12.09 -10.93
N ALA A 22 -4.26 -12.27 -12.18
CA ALA A 22 -5.68 -12.28 -12.54
C ALA A 22 -6.52 -13.30 -11.74
N HIS A 23 -5.94 -14.46 -11.41
CA HIS A 23 -6.59 -15.52 -10.65
C HIS A 23 -6.85 -15.19 -9.17
N PHE A 24 -6.23 -14.13 -8.63
CA PHE A 24 -6.50 -13.62 -7.28
C PHE A 24 -7.45 -12.41 -7.26
N ARG A 25 -7.88 -11.93 -8.44
CA ARG A 25 -8.78 -10.78 -8.54
C ARG A 25 -10.23 -11.22 -8.55
N CYS A 26 -11.08 -10.48 -7.85
CA CYS A 26 -12.51 -10.60 -7.96
C CYS A 26 -12.95 -10.07 -9.35
N PRO A 27 -13.73 -10.82 -10.13
CA PRO A 27 -14.21 -10.35 -11.43
C PRO A 27 -15.13 -9.12 -11.38
N ILE A 28 -15.78 -8.87 -10.23
CA ILE A 28 -16.72 -7.74 -10.04
C ILE A 28 -15.94 -6.47 -9.66
N SER A 29 -15.17 -6.52 -8.58
CA SER A 29 -14.46 -5.34 -8.05
C SER A 29 -13.09 -5.11 -8.69
N LEU A 30 -12.54 -6.10 -9.40
CA LEU A 30 -11.18 -6.12 -9.92
C LEU A 30 -10.07 -6.04 -8.86
N ASP A 31 -10.45 -6.08 -7.58
CA ASP A 31 -9.58 -6.07 -6.41
C ASP A 31 -9.23 -7.49 -5.96
N LEU A 32 -8.22 -7.60 -5.10
CA LEU A 32 -7.82 -8.86 -4.47
C LEU A 32 -9.00 -9.50 -3.68
N MET A 33 -9.24 -10.79 -3.91
CA MET A 33 -10.18 -11.57 -3.10
C MET A 33 -9.63 -11.80 -1.69
N ARG A 34 -10.38 -11.33 -0.68
CA ARG A 34 -10.07 -11.49 0.75
C ARG A 34 -10.81 -12.68 1.34
N ASP A 35 -12.05 -12.86 0.94
CA ASP A 35 -12.86 -14.03 1.28
C ASP A 35 -13.43 -14.67 0.01
N PRO A 36 -12.61 -15.43 -0.73
CA PRO A 36 -13.02 -16.01 -2.01
C PRO A 36 -14.11 -17.07 -1.82
N VAL A 37 -15.18 -16.94 -2.60
CA VAL A 37 -16.32 -17.86 -2.67
C VAL A 37 -16.62 -18.20 -4.11
N THR A 38 -16.91 -19.46 -4.38
CA THR A 38 -17.26 -19.97 -5.70
C THR A 38 -18.77 -20.05 -5.82
N ALA A 39 -19.32 -19.36 -6.82
CA ALA A 39 -20.73 -19.45 -7.18
C ALA A 39 -21.03 -20.77 -7.92
N PRO A 40 -22.30 -21.20 -8.03
CA PRO A 40 -22.70 -22.40 -8.79
C PRO A 40 -22.22 -22.40 -10.25
N SER A 41 -21.95 -21.22 -10.82
CA SER A 41 -21.35 -21.06 -12.15
C SER A 41 -19.90 -21.53 -12.26
N GLY A 42 -19.24 -21.86 -11.15
CA GLY A 42 -17.83 -22.25 -11.08
C GLY A 42 -16.85 -21.06 -11.01
N ILE A 43 -17.35 -19.83 -10.98
CA ILE A 43 -16.53 -18.62 -10.88
C ILE A 43 -16.35 -18.22 -9.42
N THR A 44 -15.12 -17.88 -9.04
CA THR A 44 -14.79 -17.36 -7.71
C THR A 44 -14.85 -15.83 -7.66
N TYR A 45 -15.47 -15.29 -6.62
CA TYR A 45 -15.59 -13.86 -6.33
C TYR A 45 -15.12 -13.58 -4.90
N ASP A 46 -14.83 -12.31 -4.58
CA ASP A 46 -14.81 -11.91 -3.18
C ASP A 46 -16.24 -11.94 -2.64
N ARG A 47 -16.42 -12.52 -1.44
CA ARG A 47 -17.73 -12.68 -0.80
C ARG A 47 -18.54 -11.38 -0.80
N ARG A 48 -17.94 -10.27 -0.37
CA ARG A 48 -18.64 -8.99 -0.26
C ARG A 48 -19.14 -8.49 -1.61
N SER A 49 -18.37 -8.73 -2.67
CA SER A 49 -18.70 -8.28 -4.01
C SER A 49 -19.85 -9.07 -4.61
N ILE A 50 -19.88 -10.41 -4.42
CA ILE A 50 -20.97 -11.24 -4.94
C ILE A 50 -22.24 -11.12 -4.10
N GLU A 51 -22.14 -11.00 -2.78
CA GLU A 51 -23.29 -10.73 -1.91
C GLU A 51 -23.93 -9.38 -2.25
N ALA A 52 -23.15 -8.31 -2.40
CA ALA A 52 -23.67 -7.01 -2.84
C ALA A 52 -24.33 -7.07 -4.23
N TRP A 53 -23.84 -7.92 -5.13
CA TRP A 53 -24.46 -8.13 -6.44
C TRP A 53 -25.85 -8.78 -6.32
N LEU A 54 -25.99 -9.78 -5.45
CA LEU A 54 -27.26 -10.48 -5.19
C LEU A 54 -28.25 -9.58 -4.43
N ASP A 55 -27.77 -8.79 -3.46
CA ASP A 55 -28.57 -7.84 -2.68
C ASP A 55 -29.23 -6.75 -3.55
N MET A 56 -28.63 -6.45 -4.72
CA MET A 56 -29.23 -5.56 -5.73
C MET A 56 -30.37 -6.21 -6.54
N GLY A 57 -30.73 -7.46 -6.23
CA GLY A 57 -31.80 -8.21 -6.90
C GLY A 57 -31.35 -8.98 -8.14
N ASN A 58 -30.04 -9.11 -8.38
CA ASN A 58 -29.54 -9.90 -9.49
C ASN A 58 -29.54 -11.39 -9.11
N ALA A 59 -30.00 -12.25 -10.02
CA ALA A 59 -29.97 -13.71 -9.85
C ALA A 59 -29.00 -14.42 -10.82
N THR A 60 -28.20 -13.65 -11.58
CA THR A 60 -27.28 -14.20 -12.58
C THR A 60 -25.83 -14.01 -12.19
N CYS A 61 -24.98 -14.90 -12.67
CA CYS A 61 -23.53 -14.80 -12.56
C CYS A 61 -23.01 -13.61 -13.39
N PRO A 62 -22.27 -12.65 -12.80
CA PRO A 62 -21.75 -11.47 -13.51
C PRO A 62 -20.87 -11.76 -14.73
N VAL A 63 -20.17 -12.91 -14.72
CA VAL A 63 -19.21 -13.28 -15.79
C VAL A 63 -19.85 -14.16 -16.86
N THR A 64 -20.60 -15.18 -16.44
CA THR A 64 -21.15 -16.18 -17.37
C THR A 64 -22.58 -15.91 -17.78
N ASN A 65 -23.24 -14.93 -17.14
CA ASN A 65 -24.65 -14.62 -17.30
C ASN A 65 -25.61 -15.81 -17.11
N ARG A 66 -25.14 -16.87 -16.44
CA ARG A 66 -25.96 -18.03 -16.08
C ARG A 66 -26.76 -17.71 -14.83
N ASP A 67 -28.00 -18.17 -14.78
CA ASP A 67 -28.81 -18.14 -13.56
C ASP A 67 -28.10 -18.93 -12.45
N ILE A 68 -27.94 -18.28 -11.30
CA ILE A 68 -27.38 -18.86 -10.09
C ILE A 68 -28.40 -18.84 -8.94
N GLY A 69 -29.62 -18.35 -9.19
CA GLY A 69 -30.66 -18.15 -8.18
C GLY A 69 -30.50 -16.84 -7.41
N SER A 70 -31.56 -16.44 -6.69
CA SER A 70 -31.56 -15.29 -5.79
C SER A 70 -30.77 -15.54 -4.50
N GLU A 71 -30.67 -16.80 -4.07
CA GLU A 71 -29.92 -17.23 -2.88
C GLU A 71 -29.00 -18.42 -3.24
N PRO A 72 -27.96 -18.20 -4.06
CA PRO A 72 -27.01 -19.25 -4.42
C PRO A 72 -26.27 -19.80 -3.21
N GLU A 73 -26.03 -21.10 -3.18
CA GLU A 73 -25.06 -21.70 -2.27
C GLU A 73 -23.64 -21.29 -2.68
N LEU A 74 -23.04 -20.37 -1.93
CA LEU A 74 -21.68 -19.88 -2.15
C LEU A 74 -20.67 -20.76 -1.43
N ILE A 75 -19.89 -21.53 -2.19
CA ILE A 75 -18.91 -22.49 -1.65
C ILE A 75 -17.60 -21.76 -1.32
N PRO A 76 -17.11 -21.74 -0.06
CA PRO A 76 -15.83 -21.12 0.27
C PRO A 76 -14.65 -21.75 -0.49
N ASN A 77 -13.81 -20.92 -1.11
CA ASN A 77 -12.62 -21.39 -1.83
C ASN A 77 -11.36 -21.18 -0.99
N HIS A 78 -10.99 -22.17 -0.18
CA HIS A 78 -9.86 -22.08 0.73
C HIS A 78 -8.50 -22.01 0.04
N SER A 79 -8.34 -22.54 -1.17
CA SER A 79 -7.06 -22.50 -1.90
C SER A 79 -6.73 -21.10 -2.43
N LEU A 80 -7.74 -20.25 -2.63
CA LEU A 80 -7.55 -18.84 -3.00
C LEU A 80 -7.61 -17.91 -1.79
N ARG A 81 -7.88 -18.45 -0.59
CA ARG A 81 -8.06 -17.67 0.63
C ARG A 81 -6.71 -17.07 1.02
N SER A 82 -6.55 -15.77 0.77
CA SER A 82 -5.34 -14.99 1.07
C SER A 82 -4.97 -14.88 2.56
N ARG A 83 -5.65 -15.62 3.45
CA ARG A 83 -5.52 -15.51 4.92
C ARG A 83 -4.25 -16.14 5.49
N GLU A 84 -3.58 -17.03 4.78
CA GLU A 84 -2.31 -17.62 5.27
C GLU A 84 -1.12 -16.64 5.20
N ARG A 85 -1.27 -15.51 4.50
CA ARG A 85 -0.18 -14.53 4.34
C ARG A 85 0.10 -13.65 5.57
N ALA A 86 -0.79 -13.57 6.56
CA ALA A 86 -0.56 -12.66 7.68
C ALA A 86 0.62 -13.11 8.56
N ALA A 87 0.75 -14.41 8.84
CA ALA A 87 1.82 -14.96 9.67
C ALA A 87 3.18 -15.01 8.92
N GLU A 88 3.17 -15.34 7.62
CA GLU A 88 4.39 -15.31 6.79
C GLU A 88 4.86 -13.87 6.51
N ALA A 89 3.93 -12.92 6.37
CA ALA A 89 4.27 -11.51 6.19
C ALA A 89 4.93 -10.93 7.45
N ASP A 90 4.58 -11.39 8.65
CA ASP A 90 5.19 -10.87 9.88
C ASP A 90 6.70 -11.17 9.93
N GLY A 91 7.12 -12.40 9.61
CA GLY A 91 8.54 -12.75 9.53
C GLY A 91 9.27 -11.99 8.41
N LEU A 92 8.61 -11.77 7.27
CA LEU A 92 9.17 -10.97 6.18
C LEU A 92 9.31 -9.49 6.55
N VAL A 93 8.31 -8.91 7.22
CA VAL A 93 8.29 -7.52 7.66
C VAL A 93 9.40 -7.28 8.69
N GLU A 94 9.59 -8.19 9.64
CA GLU A 94 10.67 -8.15 10.62
C GLU A 94 12.06 -8.28 9.96
N GLY A 95 12.20 -9.19 9.00
CA GLY A 95 13.42 -9.35 8.21
C GLY A 95 13.77 -8.09 7.41
N LEU A 96 12.79 -7.50 6.72
CA LEU A 96 12.97 -6.27 5.96
C LEU A 96 13.30 -5.08 6.86
N PHE A 97 12.60 -4.94 7.99
CA PHE A 97 12.90 -3.91 8.98
C PHE A 97 14.33 -4.05 9.50
N SER A 98 14.78 -5.27 9.79
CA SER A 98 16.15 -5.53 10.27
C SER A 98 17.21 -5.15 9.23
N LEU A 99 16.96 -5.41 7.94
CA LEU A 99 17.85 -5.01 6.85
C LEU A 99 17.92 -3.49 6.63
N ILE A 100 16.82 -2.78 6.88
CA ILE A 100 16.78 -1.32 6.81
C ILE A 100 17.48 -0.72 8.03
N LYS A 101 17.25 -1.29 9.23
CA LYS A 101 17.86 -0.86 10.49
C LYS A 101 19.36 -1.07 10.57
N ARG A 102 19.85 -2.17 9.99
CA ARG A 102 21.26 -2.53 9.96
C ARG A 102 21.69 -2.76 8.51
N PRO A 103 21.98 -1.67 7.76
CA PRO A 103 22.36 -1.77 6.36
C PRO A 103 23.62 -2.62 6.17
N ILE A 104 23.51 -3.72 5.42
CA ILE A 104 24.66 -4.56 5.04
C ILE A 104 25.29 -4.03 3.73
N SER A 105 24.45 -3.58 2.80
CA SER A 105 24.87 -2.93 1.56
C SER A 105 23.80 -1.99 1.05
N ALA A 106 24.20 -0.96 0.31
CA ALA A 106 23.26 -0.01 -0.29
C ALA A 106 22.24 -0.71 -1.22
N GLN A 107 22.66 -1.79 -1.90
CA GLN A 107 21.78 -2.55 -2.78
C GLN A 107 20.73 -3.35 -2.01
N ALA A 108 21.14 -4.02 -0.93
CA ALA A 108 20.21 -4.76 -0.06
C ALA A 108 19.21 -3.83 0.61
N THR A 109 19.65 -2.68 1.12
CA THR A 109 18.77 -1.68 1.74
C THR A 109 17.79 -1.09 0.74
N LYS A 110 18.22 -0.80 -0.50
CA LYS A 110 17.31 -0.37 -1.59
C LYS A 110 16.26 -1.42 -1.89
N ALA A 111 16.66 -2.68 -2.04
CA ALA A 111 15.74 -3.79 -2.28
C ALA A 111 14.75 -3.94 -1.12
N ALA A 112 15.22 -3.80 0.13
CA ALA A 112 14.38 -3.87 1.31
C ALA A 112 13.34 -2.73 1.36
N LEU A 113 13.72 -1.49 1.03
CA LEU A 113 12.79 -0.36 0.93
C LEU A 113 11.73 -0.58 -0.15
N VAL A 114 12.13 -1.06 -1.32
CA VAL A 114 11.21 -1.39 -2.42
C VAL A 114 10.23 -2.50 -2.00
N ALA A 115 10.74 -3.56 -1.36
CA ALA A 115 9.91 -4.66 -0.87
C ALA A 115 8.93 -4.18 0.21
N ALA A 116 9.39 -3.38 1.17
CA ALA A 116 8.54 -2.79 2.21
C ALA A 116 7.42 -1.93 1.60
N PHE A 117 7.75 -1.06 0.64
CA PHE A 117 6.77 -0.26 -0.09
C PHE A 117 5.72 -1.14 -0.76
N ARG A 118 6.15 -2.19 -1.48
CA ARG A 118 5.24 -3.10 -2.20
C ARG A 118 4.31 -3.86 -1.25
N LEU A 119 4.82 -4.34 -0.12
CA LEU A 119 4.02 -5.03 0.89
C LEU A 119 2.96 -4.11 1.50
N VAL A 120 3.32 -2.85 1.77
CA VAL A 120 2.38 -1.85 2.31
C VAL A 120 1.34 -1.43 1.28
N ALA A 121 1.74 -1.29 0.01
CA ALA A 121 0.82 -0.97 -1.08
C ALA A 121 -0.21 -2.08 -1.31
N TYR A 122 0.19 -3.34 -1.09
CA TYR A 122 -0.66 -4.51 -1.26
C TYR A 122 -1.58 -4.76 -0.04
N ASP A 123 -1.02 -4.74 1.17
CA ASP A 123 -1.77 -4.97 2.40
C ASP A 123 -1.57 -3.82 3.41
N LYS A 124 -2.68 -3.15 3.72
CA LYS A 124 -2.72 -2.05 4.67
C LYS A 124 -2.37 -2.49 6.10
N ARG A 125 -2.50 -3.78 6.43
CA ARG A 125 -2.12 -4.31 7.76
C ARG A 125 -0.60 -4.25 7.96
N THR A 126 0.16 -4.50 6.90
CA THR A 126 1.63 -4.38 6.88
C THR A 126 2.10 -2.98 7.26
N ALA A 127 1.34 -1.92 6.90
CA ALA A 127 1.64 -0.56 7.34
C ALA A 127 1.65 -0.42 8.86
N ALA A 128 0.66 -1.01 9.54
CA ALA A 128 0.58 -0.98 11.00
C ALA A 128 1.74 -1.77 11.63
N ARG A 129 2.10 -2.92 11.05
CA ARG A 129 3.21 -3.75 11.51
C ARG A 129 4.56 -3.05 11.38
N PHE A 130 4.84 -2.40 10.24
CA PHE A 130 6.06 -1.60 10.11
C PHE A 130 6.12 -0.42 11.09
N ALA A 131 4.98 0.22 11.37
CA ALA A 131 4.90 1.26 12.39
C ALA A 131 5.15 0.71 13.81
N GLU A 132 4.64 -0.49 14.14
CA GLU A 132 4.93 -1.18 15.40
C GLU A 132 6.42 -1.43 15.63
N LEU A 133 7.14 -1.78 14.58
CA LEU A 133 8.58 -2.01 14.63
C LEU A 133 9.40 -0.71 14.74
N GLY A 134 8.77 0.46 14.60
CA GLY A 134 9.46 1.76 14.62
C GLY A 134 10.14 2.09 13.29
N LEU A 135 9.56 1.69 12.16
CA LEU A 135 10.10 2.05 10.83
C LEU A 135 10.03 3.57 10.58
N VAL A 136 9.01 4.26 11.12
CA VAL A 136 8.80 5.70 10.93
C VAL A 136 9.98 6.54 11.45
N PRO A 137 10.36 6.48 12.74
CA PRO A 137 11.49 7.25 13.27
C PRO A 137 12.79 6.88 12.57
N LEU A 138 12.99 5.59 12.30
CA LEU A 138 14.16 5.08 11.59
C LEU A 138 14.33 5.71 10.21
N LEU A 139 13.26 5.78 9.40
CA LEU A 139 13.30 6.43 8.09
C LEU A 139 13.52 7.93 8.20
N LEU A 140 12.91 8.60 9.19
CA LEU A 140 13.08 10.04 9.39
C LEU A 140 14.51 10.41 9.76
N GLU A 141 15.14 9.62 10.64
CA GLU A 141 16.57 9.75 10.99
C GLU A 141 17.46 9.47 9.78
N ALA A 142 17.24 8.34 9.07
CA ALA A 142 18.03 7.98 7.90
C ALA A 142 17.93 9.02 6.77
N LEU A 143 16.78 9.70 6.65
CA LEU A 143 16.57 10.73 5.63
C LEU A 143 17.44 11.97 5.86
N VAL A 144 17.88 12.29 7.08
CA VAL A 144 18.59 13.56 7.39
C VAL A 144 19.78 13.78 6.45
N ASP A 145 20.59 12.73 6.26
CA ASP A 145 21.86 12.74 5.50
C ASP A 145 21.84 11.84 4.26
N ALA A 146 20.68 11.29 3.91
CA ALA A 146 20.53 10.41 2.75
C ALA A 146 20.76 11.11 1.39
N ASP A 147 21.34 10.35 0.45
CA ASP A 147 21.43 10.69 -0.97
C ASP A 147 20.04 10.73 -1.65
N ARG A 148 19.99 11.29 -2.86
CA ARG A 148 18.73 11.42 -3.62
C ARG A 148 18.05 10.08 -3.91
N SER A 149 18.82 9.04 -4.22
CA SER A 149 18.31 7.71 -4.59
C SER A 149 17.66 7.01 -3.41
N PHE A 150 18.26 7.14 -2.22
CA PHE A 150 17.68 6.63 -0.98
C PHE A 150 16.44 7.44 -0.60
N CYS A 151 16.51 8.78 -0.68
CA CYS A 151 15.42 9.66 -0.30
C CYS A 151 14.10 9.32 -1.01
N GLU A 152 14.12 9.11 -2.33
CA GLU A 152 12.89 8.78 -3.07
C GLU A 152 12.21 7.50 -2.56
N ARG A 153 12.99 6.44 -2.31
CA ARG A 153 12.46 5.15 -1.84
C ARG A 153 12.00 5.22 -0.38
N ALA A 154 12.79 5.85 0.48
CA ALA A 154 12.44 6.04 1.89
C ALA A 154 11.19 6.91 2.05
N LEU A 155 11.06 7.98 1.26
CA LEU A 155 9.84 8.81 1.24
C LEU A 155 8.63 8.05 0.71
N ALA A 156 8.80 7.17 -0.29
CA ALA A 156 7.71 6.33 -0.79
C ALA A 156 7.20 5.37 0.29
N VAL A 157 8.10 4.70 1.02
CA VAL A 157 7.74 3.83 2.15
C VAL A 157 7.06 4.63 3.25
N LEU A 158 7.62 5.79 3.62
CA LEU A 158 7.05 6.66 4.65
C LEU A 158 5.63 7.11 4.29
N ASP A 159 5.42 7.61 3.07
CA ASP A 159 4.10 8.02 2.57
C ASP A 159 3.10 6.85 2.55
N ALA A 160 3.54 5.65 2.17
CA ALA A 160 2.70 4.46 2.14
C ALA A 160 2.27 4.05 3.56
N VAL A 161 3.22 3.97 4.50
CA VAL A 161 2.98 3.58 5.90
C VAL A 161 2.10 4.58 6.63
N LEU A 162 2.17 5.87 6.26
CA LEU A 162 1.25 6.92 6.74
C LEU A 162 -0.22 6.69 6.37
N SER A 163 -0.57 5.62 5.67
CA SER A 163 -1.97 5.17 5.57
C SER A 163 -2.51 4.62 6.91
N SER A 164 -1.62 4.16 7.80
CA SER A 164 -1.96 3.62 9.13
C SER A 164 -2.17 4.73 10.17
N PRO A 165 -3.20 4.66 11.04
CA PRO A 165 -3.39 5.61 12.14
C PRO A 165 -2.19 5.65 13.10
N ARG A 166 -1.57 4.50 13.37
CA ARG A 166 -0.41 4.38 14.28
C ARG A 166 0.79 5.16 13.74
N ALA A 167 1.13 4.94 12.47
CA ALA A 167 2.22 5.65 11.80
C ALA A 167 2.01 7.17 11.81
N LYS A 168 0.76 7.62 11.62
CA LYS A 168 0.42 9.05 11.69
C LYS A 168 0.60 9.63 13.08
N ALA A 169 0.26 8.89 14.14
CA ALA A 169 0.48 9.35 15.51
C ALA A 169 1.98 9.49 15.79
N GLU A 170 2.75 8.44 15.53
CA GLU A 170 4.20 8.41 15.71
C GLU A 170 4.90 9.51 14.91
N SER A 171 4.50 9.73 13.65
CA SER A 171 5.05 10.81 12.82
C SER A 171 4.72 12.21 13.35
N ARG A 172 3.56 12.43 13.99
CA ARG A 172 3.21 13.75 14.55
C ARG A 172 4.04 14.06 15.80
N ASP A 173 4.35 13.05 16.58
CA ASP A 173 5.10 13.19 17.83
C ASP A 173 6.62 13.27 17.58
N HIS A 174 7.08 12.88 16.39
CA HIS A 174 8.50 12.88 16.03
C HIS A 174 8.99 14.26 15.56
N ALA A 175 9.93 14.85 16.32
CA ALA A 175 10.43 16.21 16.10
C ALA A 175 11.03 16.46 14.69
N LEU A 176 11.57 15.43 14.04
CA LEU A 176 12.18 15.58 12.71
C LEU A 176 11.19 15.54 11.55
N THR A 177 9.92 15.16 11.77
CA THR A 177 8.98 14.89 10.67
C THR A 177 8.81 16.08 9.75
N VAL A 178 8.38 17.23 10.27
CA VAL A 178 8.14 18.43 9.45
C VAL A 178 9.46 18.98 8.87
N PRO A 179 10.54 19.16 9.67
CA PRO A 179 11.80 19.67 9.13
C PRO A 179 12.40 18.82 8.01
N VAL A 180 12.44 17.50 8.17
CA VAL A 180 13.02 16.58 7.18
C VAL A 180 12.19 16.56 5.90
N LEU A 181 10.86 16.44 6.03
CA LEU A 181 9.97 16.44 4.88
C LEU A 181 10.11 17.73 4.06
N LEU A 182 10.06 18.90 4.71
CA LEU A 182 10.22 20.19 4.03
C LEU A 182 11.61 20.34 3.38
N LYS A 183 12.67 19.93 4.08
CA LYS A 183 14.05 19.95 3.52
C LYS A 183 14.15 19.10 2.26
N LYS A 184 13.51 17.92 2.24
CA LYS A 184 13.60 16.99 1.10
C LYS A 184 12.68 17.37 -0.06
N MET A 185 11.56 18.04 0.21
CA MET A 185 10.63 18.55 -0.81
C MET A 185 11.34 19.35 -1.90
N PHE A 186 12.23 20.27 -1.54
CA PHE A 186 12.85 21.16 -2.52
C PHE A 186 14.17 20.65 -3.13
N ARG A 187 14.73 19.54 -2.62
CA ARG A 187 16.14 19.19 -2.87
C ARG A 187 16.37 17.84 -3.55
N VAL A 188 15.33 17.01 -3.67
CA VAL A 188 15.47 15.62 -4.13
C VAL A 188 15.00 15.45 -5.58
N SER A 189 13.69 15.50 -5.83
CA SER A 189 13.07 15.36 -7.16
C SER A 189 11.59 15.76 -7.12
N ASP A 190 10.97 15.95 -8.29
CA ASP A 190 9.52 16.24 -8.38
C ASP A 190 8.68 15.15 -7.70
N MET A 191 9.08 13.88 -7.82
CA MET A 191 8.42 12.76 -7.14
C MET A 191 8.55 12.87 -5.62
N ALA A 192 9.73 13.21 -5.11
CA ALA A 192 9.91 13.43 -3.68
C ALA A 192 9.04 14.58 -3.18
N THR A 193 8.85 15.63 -3.98
CA THR A 193 7.88 16.70 -3.70
C THR A 193 6.47 16.15 -3.57
N GLU A 194 5.99 15.37 -4.54
CA GLU A 194 4.65 14.76 -4.51
C GLU A 194 4.46 13.85 -3.28
N LEU A 195 5.44 13.01 -2.97
CA LEU A 195 5.42 12.13 -1.80
C LEU A 195 5.39 12.92 -0.49
N VAL A 196 6.19 13.97 -0.38
CA VAL A 196 6.20 14.85 0.80
C VAL A 196 4.85 15.56 0.95
N VAL A 197 4.31 16.12 -0.13
CA VAL A 197 3.00 16.80 -0.10
C VAL A 197 1.90 15.83 0.31
N SER A 198 1.89 14.61 -0.25
CA SER A 198 0.96 13.54 0.14
C SER A 198 1.11 13.16 1.62
N ALA A 199 2.35 12.98 2.10
CA ALA A 199 2.63 12.65 3.49
C ALA A 199 2.13 13.75 4.45
N LEU A 200 2.45 15.01 4.16
CA LEU A 200 1.98 16.16 4.94
C LEU A 200 0.45 16.25 4.92
N TYR A 201 -0.18 16.08 3.75
CA TYR A 201 -1.65 16.04 3.66
C TYR A 201 -2.24 14.94 4.55
N LYS A 202 -1.72 13.70 4.50
CA LYS A 202 -2.18 12.58 5.34
C LYS A 202 -2.03 12.87 6.84
N LEU A 203 -0.97 13.56 7.24
CA LEU A 203 -0.71 13.96 8.63
C LEU A 203 -1.67 15.05 9.10
N PHE A 204 -1.90 16.09 8.30
CA PHE A 204 -2.65 17.28 8.73
C PHE A 204 -4.13 17.28 8.34
N LYS A 205 -4.60 16.37 7.47
CA LYS A 205 -6.01 16.28 7.06
C LYS A 205 -7.00 16.25 8.23
N ALA A 206 -6.69 15.50 9.29
CA ALA A 206 -7.55 15.39 10.46
C ALA A 206 -7.62 16.70 11.27
N LEU A 207 -6.54 17.48 11.30
CA LEU A 207 -6.50 18.80 11.96
C LEU A 207 -7.31 19.83 11.16
N MET A 208 -7.18 19.81 9.83
CA MET A 208 -7.97 20.66 8.94
C MET A 208 -9.48 20.38 9.03
N ALA A 209 -9.86 19.11 9.22
CA ALA A 209 -11.25 18.71 9.40
C ALA A 209 -11.84 19.17 10.75
N LYS A 210 -11.04 19.21 11.82
CA LYS A 210 -11.44 19.76 13.12
C LYS A 210 -11.62 21.28 13.05
N TYR A 211 -10.66 21.99 12.46
CA TYR A 211 -10.71 23.45 12.29
C TYR A 211 -11.95 23.92 11.50
N LYS A 212 -12.42 23.14 10.53
CA LYS A 212 -13.64 23.46 9.76
C LYS A 212 -14.95 23.19 10.52
N LYS A 213 -14.94 22.41 11.60
CA LYS A 213 -16.12 22.12 12.43
C LYS A 213 -16.28 23.12 13.59
N GLU A 214 -15.22 23.84 13.95
CA GLU A 214 -15.20 24.86 15.00
C GLU A 214 -15.48 26.27 14.46
N LYS A 215 -15.75 26.40 13.16
CA LYS A 215 -16.27 27.60 12.49
C LYS A 215 -17.65 27.31 11.94
#